data_AF-A0A6S6QMT6-F1
#
_entry.id   AF-A0A6S6QMT6-F1
#
_cell.length_a   1.000
_cell.length_b   1.000
_cell.length_c   1.000
_cell.angle_alpha   90.00
_cell.angle_beta   90.00
_cell.angle_gamma   90.00
#
_symmetry.space_group_name_H-M   'P 1'
#
loop_
_entity.id
_entity.type
_entity.pdbx_description
1 polymer ?
#
loop_
_entity_poly.entity_id
_entity_poly.type
_entity_poly.pdbx_seq_one_letter_code
_entity_poly.pdbx_strand_id
1 'polypeptide(L)'
;MNVYKKIQNHPNPALLILRGVRLILSDPKRWTKGSLARTSRGKEVTEVSPSASCFCLEGALFRAEHELKLSNIDRVSARSIIQSVLPKPFGMSIWLFNDSKRTSHKRLLKVIDLAIKEAA
;
A
#
# COMPACT_ATOMS: atom_id res chain seq x y z
N MET A 1 19.67 5.39 -3.00
CA MET A 1 19.89 4.51 -1.82
C MET A 1 18.64 3.64 -1.68
N ASN A 2 18.75 2.31 -1.82
CA ASN A 2 17.59 1.40 -1.87
C ASN A 2 17.01 1.23 -0.44
N VAL A 3 15.93 1.97 -0.16
CA VAL A 3 15.26 2.02 1.15
C VAL A 3 14.79 0.64 1.65
N TYR A 4 14.63 -0.33 0.73
CA TYR A 4 14.17 -1.67 1.03
C TYR A 4 15.24 -2.59 1.63
N LYS A 5 16.54 -2.24 1.52
CA LYS A 5 17.62 -3.03 2.13
C LYS A 5 17.49 -3.17 3.65
N LYS A 6 16.82 -2.22 4.33
CA LYS A 6 16.61 -2.26 5.78
C LYS A 6 15.50 -3.22 6.23
N ILE A 7 14.67 -3.72 5.30
CA ILE A 7 13.47 -4.50 5.64
C ILE A 7 13.68 -6.00 5.37
N GLN A 8 14.61 -6.38 4.49
CA GLN A 8 14.78 -7.74 3.96
C GLN A 8 15.17 -8.86 4.96
N ASN A 9 15.40 -8.56 6.24
CA ASN A 9 15.74 -9.57 7.26
C ASN A 9 14.53 -10.12 8.04
N HIS A 10 13.30 -10.01 7.51
CA HIS A 10 12.10 -10.54 8.18
C HIS A 10 11.54 -11.76 7.45
N PRO A 11 11.23 -12.88 8.14
CA PRO A 11 10.74 -14.11 7.51
C PRO A 11 9.30 -14.04 6.99
N ASN A 12 8.61 -12.91 7.14
CA ASN A 12 7.22 -12.73 6.69
C ASN A 12 7.16 -11.78 5.47
N PRO A 13 7.09 -12.31 4.23
CA PRO A 13 6.97 -11.52 3.01
C PRO A 13 5.79 -10.52 3.02
N ALA A 14 4.67 -10.90 3.60
CA ALA A 14 3.50 -10.02 3.70
C ALA A 14 3.81 -8.80 4.57
N LEU A 15 4.51 -8.98 5.69
CA LEU A 15 4.96 -7.87 6.54
C LEU A 15 5.98 -6.97 5.81
N LEU A 16 6.86 -7.52 4.97
CA LEU A 16 7.76 -6.72 4.13
C LEU A 16 6.98 -5.81 3.20
N ILE A 17 5.95 -6.36 2.53
CA ILE A 17 5.07 -5.60 1.63
C ILE A 17 4.34 -4.50 2.40
N LEU A 18 3.74 -4.82 3.57
CA LEU A 18 3.02 -3.84 4.38
C LEU A 18 3.91 -2.68 4.84
N ARG A 19 5.17 -2.96 5.22
CA ARG A 19 6.16 -1.92 5.53
C ARG A 19 6.55 -1.11 4.29
N GLY A 20 6.64 -1.74 3.12
CA GLY A 20 6.84 -1.06 1.83
C GLY A 20 5.69 -0.10 1.50
N VAL A 21 4.43 -0.56 1.62
CA VAL A 21 3.23 0.27 1.47
C VAL A 21 3.28 1.47 2.42
N ARG A 22 3.63 1.24 3.69
CA ARG A 22 3.73 2.29 4.71
C ARG A 22 4.77 3.36 4.36
N LEU A 23 5.89 2.95 3.77
CA LEU A 23 6.95 3.84 3.31
C LEU A 23 6.51 4.62 2.07
N ILE A 24 5.92 3.95 1.07
CA ILE A 24 5.41 4.56 -0.16
C ILE A 24 4.39 5.65 0.16
N LEU A 25 3.44 5.35 1.03
CA LEU A 25 2.33 6.23 1.39
C LEU A 25 2.64 7.11 2.61
N SER A 26 3.89 7.19 3.08
CA SER A 26 4.24 8.03 4.23
C SER A 26 4.07 9.53 3.95
N ASP A 27 4.31 9.96 2.72
CA ASP A 27 4.08 11.32 2.25
C ASP A 27 2.64 11.45 1.69
N PRO A 28 1.81 12.37 2.22
CA PRO A 28 0.45 12.59 1.69
C PRO A 28 0.42 12.92 0.19
N LYS A 29 1.48 13.50 -0.38
CA LYS A 29 1.58 13.79 -1.82
C LYS A 29 1.72 12.53 -2.67
N ARG A 30 2.11 11.39 -2.07
CA ARG A 30 2.23 10.09 -2.75
C ARG A 30 0.96 9.25 -2.67
N TRP A 31 -0.10 9.77 -2.06
CA TRP A 31 -1.39 9.08 -1.99
C TRP A 31 -2.38 9.66 -3.01
N THR A 32 -3.06 8.78 -3.77
CA THR A 32 -4.14 9.18 -4.69
C THR A 32 -5.41 8.35 -4.46
N LYS A 33 -6.53 8.92 -4.90
CA LYS A 33 -7.83 8.26 -5.01
C LYS A 33 -8.21 8.01 -6.47
N GLY A 34 -9.08 7.03 -6.71
CA GLY A 34 -9.68 6.73 -8.01
C GLY A 34 -8.74 6.18 -9.09
N SER A 35 -7.47 5.91 -8.77
CA SER A 35 -6.51 5.32 -9.71
C SER A 35 -5.41 4.58 -8.96
N LEU A 36 -4.88 3.49 -9.55
CA LEU A 36 -3.79 2.70 -8.96
C LEU A 36 -2.53 3.54 -8.79
N ALA A 37 -2.17 4.31 -9.82
CA ALA A 37 -1.02 5.18 -9.77
C ALA A 37 -1.16 6.41 -10.68
N ARG A 38 -0.47 7.49 -10.30
CA ARG A 38 -0.32 8.71 -11.09
C ARG A 38 1.15 9.13 -11.12
N THR A 39 1.52 9.80 -12.19
CA THR A 39 2.77 10.57 -12.29
C THR A 39 2.71 11.82 -11.43
N SER A 40 3.84 12.52 -11.29
CA SER A 40 3.92 13.78 -10.54
C SER A 40 3.10 14.91 -11.17
N ARG A 41 2.71 14.75 -12.44
CA ARG A 41 1.82 15.66 -13.18
C ARG A 41 0.35 15.24 -13.14
N GLY A 42 -0.01 14.22 -12.34
CA GLY A 42 -1.37 13.74 -12.16
C GLY A 42 -1.89 12.78 -13.25
N LYS A 43 -1.11 12.51 -14.30
CA LYS A 43 -1.47 11.54 -15.35
C LYS A 43 -1.48 10.12 -14.81
N GLU A 44 -2.51 9.35 -15.12
CA GLU A 44 -2.61 7.93 -14.74
C GLU A 44 -1.58 7.09 -15.48
N VAL A 45 -1.00 6.14 -14.77
CA VAL A 45 0.01 5.20 -15.26
C VAL A 45 -0.15 3.87 -14.53
N THR A 46 0.50 2.82 -15.02
CA THR A 46 0.62 1.57 -14.26
C THR A 46 1.47 1.80 -13.01
N GLU A 47 1.17 1.07 -11.94
CA GLU A 47 1.82 1.18 -10.65
C GLU A 47 3.29 0.74 -10.65
N VAL A 48 3.67 -0.13 -11.58
CA VAL A 48 5.07 -0.50 -11.83
C VAL A 48 5.80 0.44 -12.78
N SER A 49 5.12 1.45 -13.34
CA SER A 49 5.75 2.44 -14.20
C SER A 49 6.89 3.17 -13.46
N PRO A 50 8.06 3.38 -14.11
CA PRO A 50 9.11 4.22 -13.56
C PRO A 50 8.66 5.66 -13.28
N SER A 51 7.64 6.14 -13.99
CA SER A 51 7.10 7.50 -13.82
C SER A 51 6.01 7.62 -12.74
N ALA A 52 5.57 6.51 -12.15
CA ALA A 52 4.57 6.53 -11.07
C ALA A 52 5.16 7.12 -9.78
N SER A 53 4.49 8.12 -9.22
CA SER A 53 4.91 8.82 -7.99
C SER A 53 3.84 8.83 -6.90
N CYS A 54 2.56 8.69 -7.27
CA CYS A 54 1.42 8.70 -6.37
C CYS A 54 0.64 7.40 -6.55
N PHE A 55 0.16 6.79 -5.46
CA PHE A 55 -0.49 5.47 -5.46
C PHE A 55 -1.73 5.48 -4.58
N CYS A 56 -2.76 4.71 -4.96
CA CYS A 56 -3.78 4.32 -4.00
C CYS A 56 -3.26 3.19 -3.10
N LEU A 57 -4.05 2.75 -2.12
CA LEU A 57 -3.66 1.64 -1.24
C LEU A 57 -3.39 0.34 -2.00
N GLU A 58 -4.21 -0.02 -2.99
CA GLU A 58 -4.01 -1.21 -3.82
C GLU A 58 -2.77 -1.05 -4.74
N GLY A 59 -2.61 0.09 -5.39
CA GLY A 59 -1.43 0.37 -6.24
C GLY A 59 -0.12 0.36 -5.44
N ALA A 60 -0.15 0.79 -4.18
CA ALA A 60 1.01 0.72 -3.30
C ALA A 60 1.38 -0.73 -2.94
N LEU A 61 0.41 -1.66 -2.83
CA LEU A 61 0.69 -3.09 -2.63
C LEU A 61 1.45 -3.68 -3.81
N PHE A 62 0.97 -3.43 -5.04
CA PHE A 62 1.65 -3.84 -6.27
C PHE A 62 3.05 -3.21 -6.39
N ARG A 63 3.17 -1.91 -6.10
CA ARG A 63 4.45 -1.21 -6.14
C ARG A 63 5.46 -1.80 -5.15
N ALA A 64 5.01 -2.09 -3.92
CA ALA A 64 5.85 -2.71 -2.90
C ALA A 64 6.26 -4.14 -3.29
N GLU A 65 5.34 -4.98 -3.81
CA GLU A 65 5.66 -6.31 -4.34
C GLU A 65 6.76 -6.22 -5.40
N HIS A 66 6.58 -5.34 -6.39
CA HIS A 66 7.51 -5.18 -7.49
C HIS A 66 8.89 -4.72 -7.03
N GLU A 67 8.97 -3.69 -6.17
CA GLU A 67 10.25 -3.16 -5.68
C GLU A 67 10.98 -4.15 -4.75
N LEU A 68 10.23 -5.00 -4.04
CA LEU A 68 10.78 -6.05 -3.16
C LEU A 68 11.11 -7.36 -3.90
N LYS A 69 10.66 -7.52 -5.15
CA LYS A 69 10.77 -8.76 -5.93
C LYS A 69 10.13 -9.96 -5.22
N LEU A 70 8.98 -9.73 -4.61
CA LEU A 70 8.18 -10.78 -3.94
C LEU A 70 7.13 -11.33 -4.89
N SER A 71 6.48 -12.41 -4.49
CA SER A 71 5.47 -13.07 -5.32
C SER A 71 4.09 -12.42 -5.19
N ASN A 72 3.23 -12.68 -6.17
CA ASN A 72 1.82 -12.34 -6.09
C ASN A 72 1.13 -12.94 -4.86
N ILE A 73 1.55 -14.14 -4.41
CA ILE A 73 0.99 -14.79 -3.22
C ILE A 73 1.28 -13.94 -1.98
N ASP A 74 2.51 -13.43 -1.85
CA ASP A 74 2.90 -12.56 -0.73
C ASP A 74 2.06 -11.27 -0.69
N ARG A 75 1.80 -10.68 -1.87
CA ARG A 75 0.93 -9.50 -1.98
C ARG A 75 -0.50 -9.83 -1.63
N VAL A 76 -1.04 -10.96 -2.08
CA VAL A 76 -2.39 -11.41 -1.72
C VAL A 76 -2.51 -11.58 -0.20
N SER A 77 -1.52 -12.17 0.45
CA SER A 77 -1.47 -12.26 1.93
C SER A 77 -1.45 -10.88 2.59
N ALA A 78 -0.60 -9.96 2.16
CA ALA A 78 -0.57 -8.58 2.67
C ALA A 78 -1.92 -7.86 2.48
N ARG A 79 -2.55 -8.06 1.31
CA ARG A 79 -3.86 -7.52 0.98
C ARG A 79 -4.94 -8.05 1.93
N SER A 80 -4.97 -9.37 2.18
CA SER A 80 -5.91 -9.99 3.11
C SER A 80 -5.78 -9.45 4.53
N ILE A 81 -4.56 -9.19 4.99
CA ILE A 81 -4.30 -8.59 6.31
C ILE A 81 -4.83 -7.14 6.38
N ILE A 82 -4.65 -6.33 5.33
CA ILE A 82 -5.30 -5.00 5.28
C ILE A 82 -6.81 -5.13 5.38
N GLN A 83 -7.41 -6.06 4.63
CA GLN A 83 -8.85 -6.27 4.61
C GLN A 83 -9.41 -6.69 5.98
N SER A 84 -8.68 -7.50 6.77
CA SER A 84 -9.12 -7.93 8.10
C SER A 84 -9.15 -6.79 9.12
N VAL A 85 -8.33 -5.75 8.95
CA VAL A 85 -8.27 -4.60 9.85
C VAL A 85 -9.05 -3.37 9.36
N LEU A 86 -9.77 -3.49 8.23
CA LEU A 86 -10.59 -2.38 7.72
C LEU A 86 -11.74 -2.04 8.69
N PRO A 87 -12.09 -0.75 8.84
CA PRO A 87 -13.25 -0.37 9.64
C PRO A 87 -14.55 -0.97 9.06
N LYS A 88 -15.43 -1.50 9.93
CA LYS A 88 -16.68 -2.19 9.55
C LYS A 88 -17.51 -1.55 8.41
N PRO A 89 -17.70 -0.21 8.34
CA PRO A 89 -18.47 0.40 7.26
C PRO A 89 -17.92 0.17 5.84
N PHE A 90 -16.66 -0.26 5.71
CA PHE A 90 -16.01 -0.53 4.43
C PHE A 90 -15.98 -2.03 4.07
N GLY A 91 -16.37 -2.91 4.99
CA GLY A 91 -16.21 -4.36 4.85
C GLY A 91 -14.79 -4.74 4.45
N MET A 92 -14.66 -5.62 3.45
CA MET A 92 -13.37 -6.04 2.90
C MET A 92 -12.90 -5.21 1.69
N SER A 93 -13.53 -4.08 1.37
CA SER A 93 -13.22 -3.32 0.16
C SER A 93 -12.15 -2.26 0.40
N ILE A 94 -10.91 -2.57 0.00
CA ILE A 94 -9.79 -1.61 -0.03
C ILE A 94 -10.12 -0.40 -0.90
N TRP A 95 -10.79 -0.61 -2.03
CA TRP A 95 -11.19 0.46 -2.95
C TRP A 95 -12.18 1.42 -2.31
N LEU A 96 -13.24 0.88 -1.69
CA LEU A 96 -14.25 1.69 -1.00
C LEU A 96 -13.63 2.46 0.17
N PHE A 97 -12.72 1.82 0.92
CA PHE A 97 -11.98 2.49 1.97
C PHE A 97 -11.10 3.62 1.42
N ASN A 98 -10.25 3.36 0.42
CA ASN A 98 -9.32 4.34 -0.14
C ASN A 98 -10.05 5.58 -0.67
N ASP A 99 -11.11 5.37 -1.45
CA ASP A 99 -11.77 6.44 -2.21
C ASP A 99 -12.86 7.16 -1.41
N SER A 100 -13.23 6.64 -0.23
CA SER A 100 -14.23 7.29 0.62
C SER A 100 -13.85 8.73 0.95
N LYS A 101 -14.83 9.64 0.90
CA LYS A 101 -14.72 11.00 1.45
C LYS A 101 -14.36 11.00 2.94
N ARG A 102 -14.65 9.92 3.67
CA ARG A 102 -14.36 9.74 5.11
C ARG A 102 -12.95 9.21 5.39
N THR A 103 -12.18 8.91 4.35
CA THR A 103 -10.79 8.46 4.46
C THR A 103 -9.87 9.64 4.22
N SER A 104 -9.13 10.00 5.28
CA SER A 104 -8.00 10.91 5.24
C SER A 104 -6.69 10.12 5.18
N HIS A 105 -5.61 10.78 4.80
CA HIS A 105 -4.28 10.17 4.76
C HIS A 105 -3.88 9.58 6.12
N LYS A 106 -4.12 10.33 7.21
CA LYS A 106 -3.91 9.86 8.58
C LYS A 106 -4.69 8.58 8.89
N ARG A 107 -5.94 8.47 8.44
CA ARG A 107 -6.76 7.27 8.66
C ARG A 107 -6.25 6.08 7.86
N LEU A 108 -5.81 6.31 6.62
CA LEU A 108 -5.17 5.31 5.78
C LEU A 108 -3.89 4.79 6.43
N LEU A 109 -3.02 5.67 6.93
CA LEU A 109 -1.82 5.25 7.66
C LEU A 109 -2.15 4.41 8.89
N LYS A 110 -3.18 4.79 9.66
CA LYS A 110 -3.62 3.99 10.82
C LYS A 110 -4.03 2.57 10.44
N VAL A 111 -4.70 2.37 9.30
CA VAL A 111 -5.04 1.02 8.80
C VAL A 111 -3.80 0.23 8.44
N ILE A 112 -2.83 0.87 7.77
CA ILE A 112 -1.56 0.21 7.41
C ILE A 112 -0.78 -0.16 8.68
N ASP A 113 -0.73 0.73 9.68
CA ASP A 113 -0.04 0.47 10.96
C ASP A 113 -0.71 -0.70 11.72
N LEU A 114 -2.04 -0.81 11.69
CA LEU A 114 -2.77 -1.96 12.24
C LEU A 114 -2.44 -3.26 11.50
N ALA A 115 -2.39 -3.23 10.16
CA ALA A 115 -2.03 -4.39 9.35
C ALA A 115 -0.59 -4.84 9.63
N ILE A 116 0.35 -3.90 9.79
CA ILE A 116 1.74 -4.19 10.18
C ILE A 116 1.80 -4.88 11.55
N LYS A 117 1.00 -4.42 12.51
CA LYS A 117 0.93 -5.02 13.84
C LYS A 117 0.36 -6.44 13.79
N GLU A 118 -0.66 -6.69 12.97
CA GLU A 118 -1.27 -8.01 12.78
C GLU A 118 -0.31 -9.02 12.13
N ALA A 119 0.60 -8.54 11.26
CA ALA A 119 1.55 -9.38 10.53
C ALA A 119 2.88 -9.65 11.27
N ALA A 120 3.09 -9.03 12.44
CA ALA A 120 4.31 -9.11 13.24
C ALA A 120 4.22 -10.22 14.29
#